data_AF-A0A7S4QBI7-F1
#
_entry.id   AF-A0A7S4QBI7-F1
#
_cell.length_a   1.000
_cell.length_b   1.000
_cell.length_c   1.000
_cell.angle_alpha   90.00
_cell.angle_beta   90.00
_cell.angle_gamma   90.00
#
_symmetry.space_group_name_H-M   'P 1'
#
loop_
_entity.id
_entity.type
_entity.pdbx_description
1 polymer ?
#
loop_
_entity_poly.entity_id
_entity_poly.type
_entity_poly.pdbx_seq_one_letter_code
_entity_poly.pdbx_strand_id
1 'polypeptide(L)'
;QAGQRWQLSRRPRPDGPYHLNAVMSGHLDAPLDCLRDHTSRSFLRLVEEHASASPDVPRLYDGVAGPAADGVCVIAYTLRHMLQRGYTIEQLERPVPSVYREMIRFMHEGALFSGASGDVSFAGAGKAGNLALWQLWGNSTALVGLATANGTISLNLNGGPTSASWRPHPEGPKPPKFPMRVLALSLSWSVCACVCCISCFKGGGYCKRRELCQAGP
;
A
#
# COMPACT_ATOMS: atom_id res chain seq x y z
N GLN A 1 2.34 -6.68 45.63
CA GLN A 1 2.33 -6.46 44.18
C GLN A 1 2.14 -4.96 43.94
N ALA A 2 3.20 -4.27 43.51
CA ALA A 2 3.19 -2.82 43.35
C ALA A 2 2.43 -2.44 42.07
N GLY A 3 1.23 -1.89 42.20
CA GLY A 3 0.46 -1.34 41.10
C GLY A 3 1.12 -0.05 40.61
N GLN A 4 1.83 -0.11 39.47
CA GLN A 4 2.29 1.09 38.79
C GLN A 4 1.07 1.88 38.30
N ARG A 5 0.78 2.99 38.97
CA ARG A 5 -0.24 3.96 38.60
C ARG A 5 0.26 4.75 37.37
N TRP A 6 -0.13 4.30 36.19
CA TRP A 6 0.19 4.97 34.93
C TRP A 6 -0.75 6.16 34.72
N GLN A 7 -0.21 7.38 34.83
CA GLN A 7 -0.92 8.59 34.42
C GLN A 7 -0.82 8.72 32.89
N LEU A 8 -1.96 8.65 32.20
CA LEU A 8 -2.06 9.07 30.80
C LEU A 8 -1.83 10.58 30.75
N SER A 9 -0.61 10.98 30.37
CA SER A 9 -0.28 12.37 30.09
C SER A 9 -1.14 12.84 28.92
N ARG A 10 -2.12 13.71 29.19
CA ARG A 10 -2.91 14.37 28.15
C ARG A 10 -2.01 15.39 27.48
N ARG A 11 -1.37 15.02 26.36
CA ARG A 11 -0.70 16.02 25.52
C ARG A 11 -1.76 16.90 24.84
N PRO A 12 -1.54 18.23 24.77
CA PRO A 12 -2.40 19.13 24.03
C PRO A 12 -2.42 18.75 22.55
N ARG A 13 -3.57 18.88 21.89
CA ARG A 13 -3.68 18.75 20.43
C ARG A 13 -2.80 19.80 19.77
N PRO A 14 -1.99 19.45 18.75
CA PRO A 14 -1.21 20.43 18.02
C PRO A 14 -2.13 21.20 17.06
N ASP A 15 -2.55 22.40 17.48
CA ASP A 15 -3.22 23.37 16.61
C ASP A 15 -2.14 24.21 15.91
N GLY A 16 -1.60 23.74 14.78
CA GLY A 16 -0.57 24.48 14.02
C GLY A 16 -0.36 23.99 12.58
N PRO A 17 0.15 24.85 11.67
CA PRO A 17 0.36 24.52 10.27
C PRO A 17 1.47 23.47 10.10
N TYR A 18 1.11 22.32 9.56
CA TYR A 18 1.94 21.12 9.44
C TYR A 18 3.08 21.29 8.42
N HIS A 19 4.32 21.44 8.90
CA HIS A 19 5.53 21.27 8.10
C HIS A 19 6.02 19.82 8.15
N LEU A 20 5.55 18.96 7.23
CA LEU A 20 5.84 17.51 7.23
C LEU A 20 7.34 17.15 7.27
N ASN A 21 8.21 17.95 6.66
CA ASN A 21 9.64 17.63 6.59
C ASN A 21 10.41 17.96 7.88
N ALA A 22 9.89 18.86 8.72
CA ALA A 22 10.52 19.24 9.99
C ALA A 22 9.94 18.46 11.19
N VAL A 23 8.70 17.97 11.08
CA VAL A 23 8.05 17.17 12.13
C VAL A 23 8.60 15.74 12.18
N MET A 24 8.98 15.13 11.04
CA MET A 24 9.49 13.76 11.08
C MET A 24 10.84 13.63 11.79
N SER A 25 11.80 14.53 11.58
CA SER A 25 13.17 14.34 12.12
C SER A 25 13.24 14.36 13.65
N GLY A 26 12.43 15.18 14.32
CA GLY A 26 12.39 15.22 15.79
C GLY A 26 11.63 14.04 16.44
N HIS A 27 10.62 13.50 15.76
CA HIS A 27 9.80 12.41 16.29
C HIS A 27 10.39 11.02 16.04
N LEU A 28 11.27 10.86 15.04
CA LEU A 28 11.85 9.56 14.70
C LEU A 28 12.75 8.95 15.79
N ASP A 29 13.30 9.80 16.67
CA ASP A 29 14.22 9.42 17.74
C ASP A 29 13.56 9.44 19.14
N ALA A 30 12.27 9.80 19.22
CA ALA A 30 11.50 9.68 20.46
C ALA A 30 11.11 8.21 20.71
N PRO A 31 11.04 7.76 21.98
CA PRO A 31 10.54 6.44 22.30
C PRO A 31 9.06 6.30 21.93
N LEU A 32 8.69 5.17 21.34
CA LEU A 32 7.31 4.85 20.97
C LEU A 32 6.49 4.54 22.22
N ASP A 33 5.25 5.01 22.27
CA ASP A 33 4.43 4.81 23.48
C ASP A 33 4.05 3.33 23.68
N CYS A 34 3.86 2.59 22.58
CA CYS A 34 3.57 1.15 22.57
C CYS A 34 4.81 0.27 22.75
N LEU A 35 6.00 0.77 22.38
CA LEU A 35 7.25 0.02 22.35
C LEU A 35 8.36 0.89 22.95
N ARG A 36 8.40 0.96 24.29
CA ARG A 36 9.24 1.93 25.01
C ARG A 36 10.73 1.78 24.78
N ASP A 37 11.17 0.58 24.42
CA ASP A 37 12.57 0.27 24.14
C ASP A 37 12.97 0.58 22.69
N HIS A 38 12.02 1.10 21.90
CA HIS A 38 12.23 1.42 20.49
C HIS A 38 11.82 2.85 20.16
N THR A 39 12.62 3.48 19.31
CA THR A 39 12.23 4.63 18.51
C THR A 39 11.65 4.18 17.18
N SER A 40 10.94 5.06 16.46
CA SER A 40 10.43 4.77 15.11
C SER A 40 11.55 4.25 14.18
N ARG A 41 12.75 4.86 14.24
CA ARG A 41 13.90 4.43 13.45
C ARG A 41 14.38 3.03 13.83
N SER A 42 14.54 2.76 15.13
CA SER A 42 15.03 1.45 15.59
C SER A 42 14.04 0.33 15.30
N PHE A 43 12.73 0.62 15.38
CA PHE A 43 11.68 -0.35 15.12
C PHE A 43 11.56 -0.67 13.64
N LEU A 44 11.52 0.34 12.77
CA LEU A 44 11.45 0.13 11.32
C LEU A 44 12.67 -0.65 10.80
N ARG A 45 13.86 -0.42 11.38
CA ARG A 45 15.05 -1.21 11.07
C ARG A 45 14.88 -2.69 11.44
N LEU A 46 14.26 -2.98 12.58
CA LEU A 46 13.97 -4.37 12.99
C LEU A 46 12.95 -5.03 12.05
N VAL A 47 11.93 -4.29 11.62
CA VAL A 47 10.95 -4.77 10.64
C VAL A 47 11.61 -5.07 9.29
N GLU A 48 12.51 -4.20 8.83
CA GLU A 48 13.26 -4.40 7.59
C GLU A 48 14.18 -5.62 7.67
N GLU A 49 14.90 -5.79 8.78
CA GLU A 49 15.73 -6.97 9.04
C GLU A 49 14.90 -8.26 8.96
N HIS A 50 13.73 -8.28 9.61
CA HIS A 50 12.84 -9.45 9.59
C HIS A 50 12.21 -9.71 8.22
N ALA A 51 11.82 -8.65 7.50
CA ALA A 51 11.27 -8.77 6.16
C ALA A 51 12.31 -9.31 5.17
N SER A 52 13.56 -8.85 5.27
CA SER A 52 14.66 -9.30 4.40
C SER A 52 15.05 -10.75 4.62
N ALA A 53 14.76 -11.31 5.80
CA ALA A 53 14.97 -12.73 6.09
C ALA A 53 13.94 -13.64 5.41
N SER A 54 12.82 -13.11 4.92
CA SER A 54 11.79 -13.87 4.24
C SER A 54 12.07 -13.94 2.73
N PRO A 55 12.20 -15.15 2.14
CA PRO A 55 12.46 -15.30 0.70
C PRO A 55 11.27 -14.85 -0.17
N ASP A 56 10.07 -14.73 0.41
CA ASP A 56 8.82 -14.46 -0.31
C ASP A 56 8.47 -12.97 -0.40
N VAL A 57 9.22 -12.08 0.28
CA VAL A 57 8.95 -10.63 0.30
C VAL A 57 10.18 -9.89 -0.23
N PRO A 58 10.32 -9.72 -1.56
CA PRO A 58 11.53 -9.19 -2.19
C PRO A 58 11.90 -7.78 -1.71
N ARG A 59 10.90 -7.00 -1.29
CA ARG A 59 11.08 -5.69 -0.66
C ARG A 59 9.81 -5.28 0.07
N LEU A 60 9.92 -4.93 1.34
CA LEU A 60 8.83 -4.30 2.06
C LEU A 60 8.65 -2.88 1.51
N TYR A 61 7.42 -2.49 1.16
CA TYR A 61 7.17 -1.12 0.72
C TYR A 61 7.37 -0.16 1.90
N ASP A 62 8.26 0.82 1.73
CA ASP A 62 8.63 1.80 2.76
C ASP A 62 7.40 2.54 3.35
N GLY A 63 6.32 2.64 2.58
CA GLY A 63 5.05 3.24 3.00
C GLY A 63 4.09 2.33 3.79
N VAL A 64 4.37 1.04 3.92
CA VAL A 64 3.49 0.07 4.59
C VAL A 64 4.00 -0.32 5.98
N ALA A 65 5.32 -0.36 6.16
CA ALA A 65 5.94 -0.78 7.41
C ALA A 65 5.50 0.05 8.62
N GLY A 66 5.53 1.39 8.49
CA GLY A 66 5.09 2.32 9.53
C GLY A 66 3.62 2.15 9.90
N PRO A 67 2.68 2.28 8.95
CA PRO A 67 1.26 2.08 9.22
C PRO A 67 0.91 0.69 9.77
N ALA A 68 1.60 -0.37 9.35
CA ALA A 68 1.40 -1.71 9.89
C ALA A 68 1.82 -1.78 11.36
N ALA A 69 2.98 -1.20 11.71
CA ALA A 69 3.43 -1.06 13.10
C ALA A 69 2.41 -0.33 13.96
N ASP A 70 1.92 0.80 13.45
CA ASP A 70 0.94 1.62 14.14
C ASP A 70 -0.38 0.89 14.34
N GLY A 71 -0.81 0.09 13.35
CA GLY A 71 -1.98 -0.78 13.47
C GLY A 71 -1.85 -1.78 14.61
N VAL A 72 -0.69 -2.41 14.79
CA VAL A 72 -0.43 -3.30 15.94
C VAL A 72 -0.50 -2.53 17.25
N CYS A 73 0.06 -1.31 17.30
CA CYS A 73 -0.01 -0.45 18.48
C CYS A 73 -1.45 -0.04 18.82
N VAL A 74 -2.29 0.28 17.83
CA VAL A 74 -3.73 0.54 18.03
C VAL A 74 -4.41 -0.65 18.71
N ILE A 75 -4.15 -1.87 18.24
CA ILE A 75 -4.74 -3.08 18.81
C ILE A 75 -4.28 -3.26 20.26
N ALA A 76 -2.97 -3.13 20.53
CA ALA A 76 -2.44 -3.25 21.89
C ALA A 76 -3.02 -2.21 22.86
N TYR A 77 -3.15 -0.95 22.40
CA TYR A 77 -3.80 0.12 23.17
C TYR A 77 -5.27 -0.17 23.45
N THR A 78 -5.97 -0.72 22.46
CA THR A 78 -7.37 -1.10 22.58
C THR A 78 -7.55 -2.22 23.58
N LEU A 79 -6.76 -3.29 23.48
CA LEU A 79 -6.79 -4.39 24.45
C LEU A 79 -6.50 -3.87 25.86
N ARG A 80 -5.49 -3.02 26.04
CA ARG A 80 -5.20 -2.38 27.33
C ARG A 80 -6.39 -1.59 27.86
N HIS A 81 -7.04 -0.79 27.01
CA HIS A 81 -8.23 -0.03 27.38
C HIS A 81 -9.36 -0.94 27.85
N MET A 82 -9.63 -2.02 27.12
CA MET A 82 -10.69 -2.97 27.48
C MET A 82 -10.40 -3.67 28.81
N LEU A 83 -9.16 -4.12 29.03
CA LEU A 83 -8.74 -4.74 30.29
C LEU A 83 -8.91 -3.76 31.47
N GLN A 84 -8.57 -2.48 31.29
CA GLN A 84 -8.76 -1.44 32.30
C GLN A 84 -10.23 -1.16 32.62
N ARG A 85 -11.15 -1.43 31.68
CA ARG A 85 -12.59 -1.34 31.89
C ARG A 85 -13.20 -2.58 32.55
N GLY A 86 -12.38 -3.59 32.87
CA GLY A 86 -12.79 -4.78 33.58
C GLY A 86 -13.23 -5.95 32.68
N TYR A 87 -13.03 -5.84 31.36
CA TYR A 87 -13.24 -6.99 30.48
C TYR A 87 -12.12 -8.03 30.68
N THR A 88 -12.47 -9.31 30.66
CA THR A 88 -11.47 -10.40 30.73
C THR A 88 -10.96 -10.76 29.34
N ILE A 89 -9.82 -11.45 29.26
CA ILE A 89 -9.25 -11.89 27.97
C ILE A 89 -10.25 -12.80 27.24
N GLU A 90 -10.91 -13.70 27.97
CA GLU A 90 -11.88 -14.63 27.40
C GLU A 90 -13.10 -13.91 26.81
N GLN A 91 -13.47 -12.74 27.35
CA GLN A 91 -14.54 -11.91 26.79
C GLN A 91 -14.10 -11.19 25.51
N LEU A 92 -12.82 -10.83 25.40
CA LEU A 92 -12.25 -10.17 24.22
C LEU A 92 -12.01 -11.16 23.07
N GLU A 93 -11.72 -12.42 23.38
CA GLU A 93 -11.59 -13.49 22.39
C GLU A 93 -12.95 -13.94 21.83
N ARG A 94 -14.04 -13.71 22.57
CA ARG A 94 -15.40 -14.09 22.15
C ARG A 94 -16.06 -12.96 21.35
N PRO A 95 -16.81 -13.28 20.29
CA PRO A 95 -17.51 -12.30 19.47
C PRO A 95 -18.79 -11.79 20.16
N VAL A 96 -18.65 -11.07 21.27
CA VAL A 96 -19.77 -10.41 21.94
C VAL A 96 -20.02 -9.05 21.28
N PRO A 97 -21.19 -8.80 20.65
CA PRO A 97 -21.40 -7.60 19.85
C PRO A 97 -21.27 -6.28 20.60
N SER A 98 -21.54 -6.23 21.91
CA SER A 98 -21.35 -5.03 22.73
C SER A 98 -19.86 -4.74 22.98
N VAL A 99 -19.07 -5.76 23.32
CA VAL A 99 -17.62 -5.67 23.55
C VAL A 99 -16.91 -5.26 22.25
N TYR A 100 -17.26 -5.90 21.14
CA TYR A 100 -16.70 -5.57 19.83
C TYR A 100 -16.99 -4.12 19.42
N ARG A 101 -18.24 -3.64 19.57
CA ARG A 101 -18.58 -2.24 19.29
C ARG A 101 -17.77 -1.27 20.13
N GLU A 102 -17.52 -1.61 21.40
CA GLU A 102 -16.72 -0.77 22.28
C GLU A 102 -15.24 -0.73 21.86
N MET A 103 -14.66 -1.89 21.49
CA MET A 103 -13.30 -1.97 20.95
C MET A 103 -13.16 -1.10 19.70
N ILE A 104 -14.07 -1.26 18.74
CA ILE A 104 -14.08 -0.51 17.48
C ILE A 104 -14.23 0.98 17.73
N ARG A 105 -15.14 1.38 18.63
CA ARG A 105 -15.30 2.78 19.02
C ARG A 105 -14.00 3.36 19.59
N PHE A 106 -13.33 2.63 20.49
CA PHE A 106 -12.06 3.09 21.05
C PHE A 106 -10.96 3.21 20.00
N MET A 107 -10.86 2.25 19.07
CA MET A 107 -9.91 2.34 17.95
C MET A 107 -10.14 3.58 17.09
N HIS A 108 -11.40 3.94 16.82
CA HIS A 108 -11.73 5.08 15.96
C HIS A 108 -11.72 6.46 16.62
N GLU A 109 -11.91 6.53 17.94
CA GLU A 109 -12.16 7.80 18.63
C GLU A 109 -11.21 8.05 19.81
N GLY A 110 -10.63 6.99 20.38
CA GLY A 110 -9.89 7.04 21.64
C GLY A 110 -8.38 6.82 21.51
N ALA A 111 -7.91 6.22 20.43
CA ALA A 111 -6.49 5.95 20.23
C ALA A 111 -5.74 7.24 19.83
N LEU A 112 -4.88 7.72 20.74
CA LEU A 112 -3.92 8.81 20.53
C LEU A 112 -2.57 8.38 21.10
N PHE A 113 -1.55 8.27 20.26
CA PHE A 113 -0.19 7.89 20.67
C PHE A 113 0.85 8.31 19.63
N SER A 114 2.12 8.37 20.02
CA SER A 114 3.24 8.55 19.09
C SER A 114 3.69 7.19 18.53
N GLY A 115 3.43 6.96 17.24
CA GLY A 115 3.70 5.74 16.49
C GLY A 115 4.92 5.85 15.57
N ALA A 116 5.21 4.76 14.85
CA ALA A 116 6.31 4.66 13.90
C ALA A 116 6.15 5.63 12.72
N SER A 117 4.91 5.91 12.28
CA SER A 117 4.65 6.92 11.24
C SER A 117 4.47 8.35 11.76
N GLY A 118 4.59 8.57 13.08
CA GLY A 118 4.35 9.86 13.74
C GLY A 118 3.18 9.79 14.73
N ASP A 119 2.60 10.95 15.06
CA ASP A 119 1.45 10.98 15.97
C ASP A 119 0.21 10.38 15.31
N VAL A 120 -0.26 9.27 15.87
CA VAL A 120 -1.43 8.52 15.40
C VAL A 120 -2.65 8.98 16.17
N SER A 121 -3.65 9.46 15.44
CA SER A 121 -4.98 9.74 16.00
C SER A 121 -6.07 9.42 14.98
N PHE A 122 -7.18 8.89 15.46
CA PHE A 122 -8.37 8.64 14.65
C PHE A 122 -9.46 9.62 15.07
N ALA A 123 -10.05 10.30 14.09
CA ALA A 123 -11.11 11.27 14.31
C ALA A 123 -12.44 10.77 13.72
N GLY A 124 -12.80 9.52 14.04
CA GLY A 124 -14.00 8.83 13.59
C GLY A 124 -13.76 7.80 12.48
N ALA A 125 -14.81 7.03 12.16
CA ALA A 125 -14.78 6.05 11.08
C ALA A 125 -14.78 6.75 9.70
N GLY A 126 -13.70 6.60 8.92
CA GLY A 126 -13.71 6.92 7.50
C GLY A 126 -13.23 8.31 7.08
N LYS A 127 -12.45 9.03 7.89
CA LYS A 127 -11.81 10.27 7.40
C LYS A 127 -10.65 9.95 6.47
N ALA A 128 -10.62 10.60 5.32
CA ALA A 128 -9.51 10.52 4.37
C ALA A 128 -8.21 10.94 5.07
N GLY A 129 -7.14 10.16 4.88
CA GLY A 129 -5.81 10.57 5.33
C GLY A 129 -5.27 11.73 4.49
N ASN A 130 -4.24 12.41 4.99
CA ASN A 130 -3.50 13.35 4.15
C ASN A 130 -2.68 12.55 3.13
N LEU A 131 -2.74 12.94 1.86
CA LEU A 131 -1.99 12.33 0.76
C LEU A 131 -0.85 13.24 0.35
N ALA A 132 0.36 12.69 0.31
CA ALA A 132 1.53 13.37 -0.21
C ALA A 132 1.52 13.36 -1.75
N LEU A 133 1.73 14.53 -2.37
CA LEU A 133 1.88 14.68 -3.82
C LEU A 133 3.36 14.71 -4.17
N TRP A 134 3.80 13.68 -4.89
CA TRP A 134 5.18 13.54 -5.35
C TRP A 134 5.26 13.83 -6.85
N GLN A 135 6.28 14.60 -7.25
CA GLN A 135 6.62 14.84 -8.64
C GLN A 135 7.90 14.08 -8.99
N LEU A 136 7.91 13.44 -10.16
CA LEU A 136 9.09 12.79 -10.73
C LEU A 136 9.90 13.82 -11.53
N TRP A 137 11.19 13.93 -11.22
CA TRP A 137 12.17 14.76 -11.91
C TRP A 137 13.33 13.90 -12.40
N GLY A 138 13.28 13.50 -13.67
CA GLY A 138 14.27 12.59 -14.26
C GLY A 138 14.32 11.27 -13.49
N ASN A 139 15.46 11.00 -12.83
CA ASN A 139 15.68 9.80 -12.01
C ASN A 139 15.43 10.01 -10.51
N SER A 140 14.81 11.12 -10.11
CA SER A 140 14.54 11.47 -8.71
C SER A 140 13.07 11.79 -8.47
N THR A 141 12.58 11.62 -7.23
CA THR A 141 11.25 12.03 -6.79
C THR A 141 11.37 13.19 -5.80
N ALA A 142 10.47 14.16 -5.89
CA ALA A 142 10.39 15.29 -4.97
C ALA A 142 8.96 15.44 -4.46
N LEU A 143 8.79 15.66 -3.15
CA LEU A 143 7.50 16.01 -2.57
C LEU A 143 7.14 17.44 -2.98
N VAL A 144 6.04 17.65 -3.70
CA VAL A 144 5.63 18.96 -4.22
C VAL A 144 4.35 19.50 -3.60
N GLY A 145 3.63 18.65 -2.86
CA GLY A 145 2.41 19.09 -2.21
C GLY A 145 1.81 18.08 -1.25
N LEU A 146 0.71 18.50 -0.64
CA LEU A 146 -0.09 17.73 0.29
C LEU A 146 -1.58 17.95 -0.03
N ALA A 147 -2.31 16.89 -0.26
CA ALA A 147 -3.76 16.90 -0.26
C ALA A 147 -4.24 16.50 1.14
N THR A 148 -5.00 17.37 1.79
CA THR A 148 -5.48 17.13 3.15
C THR A 148 -6.84 16.42 3.14
N ALA A 149 -7.17 15.80 4.27
CA ALA A 149 -8.48 15.19 4.55
C ALA A 149 -9.66 16.14 4.30
N ASN A 150 -9.45 17.45 4.44
CA ASN A 150 -10.46 18.49 4.29
C ASN A 150 -10.68 18.91 2.83
N GLY A 151 -10.05 18.23 1.87
CA GLY A 151 -10.10 18.56 0.45
C GLY A 151 -9.19 19.71 0.03
N THR A 152 -8.43 20.31 0.96
CA THR A 152 -7.45 21.35 0.62
C THR A 152 -6.21 20.71 0.02
N ILE A 153 -5.83 21.14 -1.18
CA ILE A 153 -4.61 20.72 -1.85
C ILE A 153 -3.61 21.88 -1.79
N SER A 154 -2.47 21.66 -1.13
CA SER A 154 -1.38 22.61 -1.04
C SER A 154 -0.22 22.15 -1.91
N LEU A 155 0.11 22.92 -2.95
CA LEU A 155 1.19 22.63 -3.91
C LEU A 155 2.41 23.52 -3.69
N ASN A 156 2.62 24.00 -2.47
CA ASN A 156 3.68 24.95 -2.12
C ASN A 156 4.88 24.29 -1.42
N LEU A 157 4.90 22.96 -1.32
CA LEU A 157 6.04 22.25 -0.72
C LEU A 157 7.19 22.20 -1.74
N ASN A 158 8.42 22.48 -1.27
CA ASN A 158 9.64 22.46 -2.08
C ASN A 158 9.58 23.28 -3.38
N GLY A 159 8.89 24.43 -3.35
CA GLY A 159 8.74 25.29 -4.53
C GLY A 159 7.63 24.87 -5.49
N GLY A 160 6.90 23.79 -5.16
CA GLY A 160 5.74 23.32 -5.90
C GLY A 160 6.05 22.56 -7.19
N PRO A 161 5.03 22.25 -7.99
CA PRO A 161 5.19 21.57 -9.26
C PRO A 161 6.03 22.42 -10.21
N THR A 162 7.18 21.91 -10.61
CA THR A 162 8.06 22.61 -11.56
C THR A 162 7.87 22.09 -12.98
N SER A 163 8.21 22.91 -13.98
CA SER A 163 8.15 22.48 -15.38
C SER A 163 9.18 21.39 -15.73
N ALA A 164 10.12 21.09 -14.82
CA ALA A 164 11.20 20.15 -15.02
C ALA A 164 10.73 18.70 -15.21
N SER A 165 9.54 18.34 -14.73
CA SER A 165 8.96 17.00 -14.98
C SER A 165 8.47 16.80 -16.42
N TRP A 166 8.27 17.87 -17.18
CA TRP A 166 7.78 17.82 -18.57
C TRP A 166 8.91 17.79 -19.60
N ARG A 167 10.15 17.58 -19.16
CA ARG A 167 11.25 17.39 -20.09
C ARG A 167 11.01 16.07 -20.85
N PRO A 168 11.20 16.06 -22.19
CA PRO A 168 11.11 14.83 -22.94
C PRO A 168 12.02 13.79 -22.31
N HIS A 169 11.49 12.57 -22.12
CA HIS A 169 12.27 11.47 -21.58
C HIS A 169 13.52 11.31 -22.45
N PRO A 170 14.73 11.20 -21.86
CA PRO A 170 15.93 10.93 -22.65
C PRO A 170 15.65 9.72 -23.54
N GLU A 171 16.00 9.79 -24.82
CA GLU A 171 15.76 8.67 -25.74
C GLU A 171 16.45 7.43 -25.18
N GLY A 172 15.65 6.53 -24.60
CA GLY A 172 16.13 5.24 -24.13
C GLY A 172 16.66 4.43 -25.32
N PRO A 173 17.38 3.33 -25.07
CA PRO A 173 17.73 2.40 -26.14
C PRO A 173 16.46 2.05 -26.90
N LYS A 174 16.44 2.34 -28.20
CA LYS A 174 15.27 2.11 -29.06
C LYS A 174 14.83 0.65 -28.82
N PRO A 175 13.59 0.41 -28.38
CA PRO A 175 13.15 -0.96 -28.16
C PRO A 175 13.39 -1.73 -29.46
N PRO A 176 13.82 -3.00 -29.39
CA PRO A 176 13.98 -3.81 -30.58
C PRO A 176 12.66 -3.71 -31.34
N LYS A 177 12.74 -3.36 -32.64
CA LYS A 177 11.55 -3.20 -33.49
C LYS A 177 10.69 -4.45 -33.28
N PHE A 178 9.54 -4.29 -32.64
CA PHE A 178 8.60 -5.38 -32.48
C PHE A 178 8.39 -5.97 -33.86
N PRO A 179 8.58 -7.28 -34.08
CA PRO A 179 8.53 -7.86 -35.40
C PRO A 179 7.07 -7.92 -35.86
N MET A 180 6.51 -6.76 -36.23
CA MET A 180 5.13 -6.60 -36.69
C MET A 180 4.83 -7.51 -37.88
N ARG A 181 5.87 -7.86 -38.67
CA ARG A 181 5.77 -8.87 -39.73
C ARG A 181 5.43 -10.26 -39.20
N VAL A 182 6.03 -10.69 -38.09
CA VAL A 182 5.75 -12.00 -37.48
C VAL A 182 4.33 -12.02 -36.91
N LEU A 183 3.91 -10.94 -36.22
CA LEU A 183 2.56 -10.84 -35.68
C LEU A 183 1.51 -10.82 -36.81
N ALA A 184 1.71 -10.02 -37.86
CA ALA A 184 0.80 -9.96 -39.01
C ALA A 184 0.69 -11.31 -39.73
N LEU A 185 1.82 -11.99 -39.98
CA LEU A 185 1.83 -13.32 -40.59
C LEU A 185 1.13 -14.35 -39.71
N SER A 186 1.35 -14.33 -38.39
CA SER A 186 0.68 -15.25 -37.45
C SER A 186 -0.83 -15.03 -37.39
N LEU A 187 -1.28 -13.76 -37.41
CA LEU A 187 -2.71 -13.41 -37.43
C LEU A 187 -3.37 -13.84 -38.74
N SER A 188 -2.74 -13.56 -39.89
CA SER A 188 -3.24 -14.00 -41.19
C SER A 188 -3.33 -15.53 -41.28
N TRP A 189 -2.32 -16.24 -40.79
CA TRP A 189 -2.33 -17.71 -40.82
C TRP A 189 -3.37 -18.31 -39.87
N SER A 190 -3.52 -17.73 -38.67
CA SER A 190 -4.55 -18.15 -37.72
C SER A 190 -5.97 -17.92 -38.25
N VAL A 191 -6.23 -16.79 -38.93
CA VAL A 191 -7.55 -16.54 -39.55
C VAL A 191 -7.79 -17.51 -40.71
N CYS A 192 -6.79 -17.77 -41.55
CA CYS A 192 -6.90 -18.72 -42.66
C CYS A 192 -7.16 -20.15 -42.15
N ALA A 193 -6.44 -20.58 -41.12
CA ALA A 193 -6.64 -21.88 -40.48
C ALA A 193 -8.03 -22.01 -39.85
N CYS A 194 -8.51 -20.98 -39.15
CA CYS A 194 -9.86 -20.98 -38.56
C CYS A 194 -10.97 -21.03 -39.62
N VAL A 195 -10.84 -20.30 -40.74
CA VAL A 195 -11.84 -20.32 -41.82
C VAL A 195 -11.88 -21.68 -42.53
N CYS A 196 -10.71 -22.33 -42.73
CA CYS A 196 -10.65 -23.69 -43.26
C CYS A 196 -11.27 -24.71 -42.30
N CYS A 197 -10.97 -24.63 -40.99
CA CYS A 197 -11.53 -25.54 -39.99
C CYS A 197 -13.06 -25.41 -39.83
N ILE A 198 -13.61 -24.19 -39.86
CA ILE A 198 -15.06 -23.96 -39.75
C ILE A 198 -15.80 -24.50 -41.00
N SER A 199 -15.19 -24.37 -42.18
CA SER A 199 -15.74 -24.90 -43.44
C SER A 199 -15.73 -26.43 -43.47
N CYS A 200 -14.70 -27.07 -42.92
CA CYS A 200 -14.66 -28.52 -42.76
C CYS A 200 -15.63 -29.06 -41.70
N PHE A 201 -15.92 -28.29 -40.64
CA PHE A 201 -16.80 -28.75 -39.55
C PHE A 201 -18.30 -28.65 -39.89
N LYS A 202 -18.71 -27.72 -40.77
CA LYS A 202 -20.10 -27.66 -41.28
C LYS A 202 -20.37 -28.60 -42.45
N GLY A 203 -19.33 -29.14 -43.09
CA GLY A 203 -19.41 -30.17 -44.13
C GLY A 203 -19.47 -31.59 -43.55
N GLY A 204 -20.36 -31.84 -42.58
CA GLY A 204 -20.74 -33.19 -42.19
C GLY A 204 -21.49 -33.88 -43.32
N GLY A 205 -20.78 -34.37 -44.33
CA GLY A 205 -21.38 -35.08 -45.46
C GLY A 205 -20.39 -35.37 -46.59
N TYR A 206 -19.72 -36.52 -46.50
CA TYR A 206 -19.08 -37.27 -47.59
C TYR A 206 -17.79 -36.70 -48.22
N CYS A 207 -16.67 -36.83 -47.50
CA CYS A 207 -15.37 -37.02 -48.18
C CYS A 207 -15.30 -38.44 -48.76
N LYS A 208 -15.98 -38.64 -49.90
CA LYS A 208 -15.96 -39.90 -50.65
C LYS A 208 -14.67 -39.98 -51.46
N ARG A 209 -13.70 -40.70 -50.90
CA ARG A 209 -12.49 -41.24 -51.54
C ARG A 209 -12.75 -41.63 -53.01
N ARG A 210 -12.15 -40.92 -53.98
CA ARG A 210 -11.84 -41.43 -55.33
C ARG A 210 -10.62 -40.72 -55.94
N GLU A 211 -9.58 -41.51 -56.14
CA GLU A 211 -8.73 -41.53 -57.35
C GLU A 211 -7.98 -40.25 -57.72
N LEU A 212 -6.82 -40.03 -57.10
CA LEU A 212 -5.68 -39.33 -57.71
C LEU A 212 -4.37 -39.96 -57.21
N CYS A 213 -4.25 -41.27 -57.41
CA CYS A 213 -2.99 -42.01 -57.40
C CYS A 213 -3.06 -43.01 -58.55
N GLN A 214 -2.97 -42.52 -59.78
CA GLN A 214 -2.43 -43.32 -60.87
C GLN A 214 -1.04 -42.78 -61.16
N ALA A 215 -0.09 -43.67 -60.92
CA ALA A 215 1.31 -43.54 -61.21
C ALA A 215 1.52 -43.38 -62.72
N GLY A 216 2.36 -42.42 -63.09
CA GLY A 216 3.10 -42.43 -64.36
C GLY A 216 4.52 -42.94 -64.11
N PRO A 217 5.16 -43.51 -65.15
CA PRO A 217 6.24 -44.51 -65.08
C PRO A 217 7.55 -44.05 -64.43
#